data_AF-A0A4Q4XE41-F1
#
_entry.id   AF-A0A4Q4XE41-F1
#
_cell.length_a   1.000
_cell.length_b   1.000
_cell.length_c   1.000
_cell.angle_alpha   90.00
_cell.angle_beta   90.00
_cell.angle_gamma   90.00
#
_symmetry.space_group_name_H-M   'P 1'
#
loop_
_entity.id
_entity.type
_entity.pdbx_description
1 polymer ?
#
loop_
_entity_poly.entity_id
_entity_poly.type
_entity_poly.pdbx_seq_one_letter_code
_entity_poly.pdbx_strand_id
1 'polypeptide(L)' 'MGLVQDQYPTYRLNPTKLLNYLQGLFPGARGIRVAESLDGDQYILKIPRKLKTRERADIRDYVRDRNEDEEIF' A
#
# COMPACT_ATOMS: atom_id res chain seq x y z
N MET A 1 -17.42 -8.25 5.54
CA MET A 1 -16.10 -8.74 5.07
C MET A 1 -15.02 -7.82 5.64
N GLY A 2 -14.02 -8.34 6.35
CA GLY A 2 -13.03 -7.51 7.06
C GLY A 2 -11.86 -7.05 6.18
N LEU A 3 -11.44 -5.80 6.33
CA LEU A 3 -10.21 -5.25 5.78
C LEU A 3 -9.12 -5.24 6.87
N VAL A 4 -7.86 -5.44 6.49
CA VAL A 4 -6.70 -5.15 7.33
C VAL A 4 -6.21 -3.77 6.95
N GLN A 5 -6.03 -2.90 7.93
CA GLN A 5 -5.47 -1.56 7.74
C GLN A 5 -4.05 -1.54 8.29
N ASP A 6 -3.13 -1.03 7.49
CA ASP A 6 -1.77 -0.69 7.89
C ASP A 6 -1.49 0.77 7.50
N GLN A 7 -0.62 1.42 8.26
CA GLN A 7 -0.24 2.81 8.06
C GLN A 7 1.24 2.85 7.69
N TYR A 8 1.54 3.60 6.64
CA TYR A 8 2.88 3.80 6.09
C TYR A 8 3.14 5.29 5.96
N PRO A 9 4.37 5.79 6.09
CA PRO A 9 4.69 7.17 5.75
C PRO A 9 4.30 7.49 4.29
N THR A 10 3.82 8.72 4.06
CA THR A 10 3.57 9.28 2.71
C THR A 10 4.91 9.63 2.09
N TYR A 11 5.14 9.20 0.85
CA TYR A 11 6.31 9.56 0.05
C TYR A 11 5.88 10.44 -1.15
N ARG A 12 6.76 10.81 -2.09
CA ARG A 12 6.38 11.73 -3.20
C ARG A 12 5.48 11.07 -4.26
N LEU A 13 4.89 9.90 -3.98
CA LEU A 13 4.07 9.14 -4.91
C LEU A 13 2.58 9.26 -4.59
N ASN A 14 1.85 10.01 -5.41
CA ASN A 14 0.39 10.14 -5.29
C ASN A 14 -0.33 8.78 -5.00
N PRO A 15 -1.24 8.71 -4.01
CA PRO A 15 -1.98 7.49 -3.62
C PRO A 15 -2.57 6.71 -4.80
N THR A 16 -3.05 7.41 -5.84
CA THR A 16 -3.61 6.78 -7.04
C THR A 16 -2.54 6.04 -7.84
N LYS A 17 -1.33 6.59 -7.95
CA LYS A 17 -0.21 5.91 -8.61
C LYS A 17 0.21 4.67 -7.82
N LEU A 18 0.30 4.79 -6.49
CA LEU A 18 0.60 3.65 -5.62
C LEU A 18 -0.43 2.52 -5.80
N LEU A 19 -1.71 2.87 -5.80
CA LEU A 19 -2.80 1.91 -6.02
C LEU A 19 -2.67 1.22 -7.39
N ASN A 20 -2.41 1.97 -8.46
CA ASN A 20 -2.25 1.41 -9.80
C ASN A 20 -1.06 0.44 -9.87
N TYR A 21 0.07 0.77 -9.24
CA TYR A 21 1.21 -0.16 -9.17
C TYR A 21 0.86 -1.43 -8.41
N LEU A 22 0.23 -1.31 -7.23
CA LEU A 22 -0.17 -2.46 -6.44
C LEU A 22 -1.17 -3.36 -7.18
N GLN A 23 -2.13 -2.78 -7.91
CA GLN A 23 -3.08 -3.56 -8.71
C GLN A 23 -2.43 -4.22 -9.94
N GLY A 24 -1.41 -3.59 -10.53
CA GLY A 24 -0.64 -4.16 -11.63
C GLY A 24 0.27 -5.30 -11.21
N LEU A 25 0.96 -5.16 -10.07
CA LEU A 25 1.86 -6.18 -9.51
C LEU A 25 1.09 -7.35 -8.87
N PHE A 26 -0.04 -7.05 -8.22
CA PHE A 26 -0.84 -8.03 -7.50
C PHE A 26 -2.25 -8.10 -8.09
N PRO A 27 -2.47 -8.89 -9.16
CA PRO A 27 -3.78 -8.99 -9.81
C PRO A 27 -4.87 -9.59 -8.91
N GLY A 28 -4.49 -10.37 -7.88
CA GLY A 28 -5.40 -10.85 -6.83
C GLY A 28 -5.87 -9.75 -5.86
N ALA A 29 -5.19 -8.60 -5.88
CA ALA A 29 -5.35 -7.54 -4.91
C ALA A 29 -6.22 -6.37 -5.41
N ARG A 30 -7.12 -6.64 -6.35
CA ARG A 30 -8.16 -5.70 -6.86
C ARG A 30 -9.00 -5.02 -5.77
N GLY A 31 -9.00 -5.55 -4.54
CA GLY A 31 -9.69 -4.95 -3.39
C GLY A 31 -8.83 -4.06 -2.50
N ILE A 32 -7.54 -3.86 -2.81
CA ILE A 32 -6.68 -2.91 -2.09
C ILE A 32 -7.25 -1.51 -2.24
N ARG A 33 -7.18 -0.72 -1.17
CA ARG A 33 -7.40 0.73 -1.23
C ARG A 33 -6.21 1.43 -0.59
N VAL A 34 -5.74 2.50 -1.23
CA VAL A 34 -4.78 3.43 -0.65
C VAL A 34 -5.55 4.71 -0.36
N ALA A 35 -5.45 5.20 0.86
CA ALA A 35 -5.90 6.53 1.24
C ALA A 35 -4.73 7.29 1.85
N GLU A 36 -4.85 8.60 1.94
CA GLU A 36 -3.90 9.45 2.67
C GLU A 36 -4.52 9.81 4.03
N SER A 37 -3.69 9.96 5.05
CA SER A 37 -4.06 10.50 6.36
C SER A 37 -4.51 11.95 6.21
N LEU A 38 -5.29 12.45 7.17
CA LEU A 38 -5.77 13.83 7.18
C LEU A 38 -4.61 14.84 7.24
N ASP A 39 -3.52 14.45 7.87
CA ASP A 39 -2.30 15.24 8.04
C ASP A 39 -1.36 15.17 6.82
N GLY A 40 -1.66 14.32 5.82
CA GLY A 40 -0.91 14.22 4.56
C GLY A 40 0.44 13.46 4.68
N ASP A 41 0.83 13.05 5.87
CA ASP A 41 2.12 12.46 6.22
C ASP A 41 2.13 10.92 6.24
N GLN A 42 0.95 10.28 6.18
CA GLN A 42 0.84 8.82 6.08
C GLN A 42 -0.11 8.31 4.98
N TYR A 43 0.26 7.23 4.30
CA TYR A 43 -0.65 6.38 3.55
C TYR A 43 -1.35 5.37 4.46
N ILE A 44 -2.67 5.31 4.33
CA ILE A 44 -3.53 4.30 4.91
C ILE A 44 -3.78 3.22 3.85
N LEU A 45 -3.07 2.10 3.97
CA LEU A 45 -3.20 0.95 3.08
C LEU A 45 -4.24 -0.03 3.65
N LYS A 46 -5.30 -0.28 2.90
CA LYS A 46 -6.37 -1.22 3.26
C LYS A 46 -6.31 -2.44 2.36
N ILE A 47 -5.92 -3.57 2.94
CA ILE A 47 -5.74 -4.84 2.23
C ILE A 47 -6.88 -5.80 2.61
N PRO A 48 -7.58 -6.41 1.63
CA PRO A 48 -8.60 -7.42 1.91
C PRO A 48 -8.07 -8.62 2.70
N ARG A 49 -8.78 -9.04 3.75
CA ARG A 49 -8.42 -10.26 4.52
C ARG A 49 -8.45 -11.55 3.70
N LYS A 50 -9.16 -11.56 2.56
CA LYS A 50 -9.26 -12.70 1.65
C LYS A 50 -7.98 -12.98 0.86
N LEU A 51 -7.03 -12.04 0.83
CA LEU A 51 -5.73 -12.25 0.19
C LEU A 51 -4.92 -13.25 1.01
N LYS A 52 -4.12 -14.07 0.32
CA LYS A 52 -3.25 -15.03 1.02
C LYS A 52 -2.26 -14.26 1.90
N THR A 53 -1.88 -14.85 3.03
CA THR A 53 -0.91 -14.24 3.98
C THR A 53 0.38 -13.83 3.28
N ARG A 54 0.83 -14.62 2.29
CA ARG A 54 2.02 -14.32 1.48
C ARG A 54 1.82 -13.07 0.62
N GLU A 55 0.75 -12.99 -0.17
CA GLU A 55 0.45 -11.81 -1.00
C GLU A 55 0.34 -10.54 -0.15
N ARG A 56 -0.29 -10.64 1.03
CA ARG A 56 -0.34 -9.52 1.98
C ARG A 56 1.05 -9.10 2.44
N ALA A 57 1.93 -10.05 2.74
CA ALA A 57 3.30 -9.76 3.12
C ALA A 57 4.05 -9.08 1.96
N ASP A 58 3.93 -9.60 0.73
CA ASP A 58 4.56 -9.03 -0.46
C ASP A 58 4.09 -7.58 -0.72
N ILE A 59 2.80 -7.29 -0.57
CA ILE A 59 2.25 -5.93 -0.70
C ILE A 59 2.83 -5.00 0.38
N ARG A 60 2.89 -5.47 1.63
CA ARG A 60 3.41 -4.68 2.75
C ARG A 60 4.90 -4.39 2.60
N ASP A 61 5.66 -5.38 2.18
CA ASP A 61 7.10 -5.29 1.95
C ASP A 61 7.38 -4.32 0.81
N TYR A 62 6.65 -4.43 -0.30
CA TYR A 62 6.77 -3.51 -1.43
C TYR A 62 6.49 -2.04 -1.06
N VAL A 63 5.47 -1.77 -0.24
CA VAL A 63 5.18 -0.39 0.19
C VAL A 63 6.24 0.12 1.17
N ARG A 64 6.86 -0.77 1.97
CA ARG A 64 7.94 -0.41 2.89
C ARG A 64 9.27 -0.16 2.16
N ASP A 65 9.67 -1.08 1.29
CA ASP A 65 10.92 -1.02 0.52
C ASP A 65 10.96 0.23 -0.37
N ARG A 66 9.83 0.58 -0.98
CA ARG A 66 9.71 1.80 -1.79
C ARG A 66 9.81 3.10 -0.98
N ASN A 67 9.53 3.04 0.33
CA ASN A 67 9.80 4.17 1.22
C ASN A 67 11.31 4.31 1.50
N GLU A 68 12.02 3.18 1.65
CA GLU A 68 13.47 3.16 1.86
C GLU A 68 14.24 3.67 0.62
N ASP A 69 13.76 3.38 -0.60
CA ASP A 69 14.35 3.87 -1.87
C ASP A 69 14.11 5.37 -2.14
N GLU A 70 13.16 6.04 -1.48
CA GLU A 70 12.94 7.49 -1.63
C GLU A 70 13.68 8.34 -0.57
N GLU A 71 14.33 7.74 0.43
CA GLU A 71 15.15 8.45 1.44
C GLU A 71 16.50 8.95 0.89
N ILE A 72 16.81 8.75 -0.40
CA ILE A 72 18.10 9.10 -1.03
C ILE A 72 18.07 10.38 -1.91
N PHE A 73 16.97 11.14 -1.97
CA PHE A 73 16.86 12.34 -2.83
C PHE A 73 16.34 13.64 -2.18
#